data_AF-L5NBM5-F1
#
_entry.id   AF-L5NBM5-F1
#
_cell.length_a   1.000
_cell.length_b   1.000
_cell.length_c   1.000
_cell.angle_alpha   90.00
_cell.angle_beta   90.00
_cell.angle_gamma   90.00
#
_symmetry.space_group_name_H-M   'P 1'
#
loop_
_entity.id
_entity.type
_entity.pdbx_description
1 polymer ?
#
loop_
_entity_poly.entity_id
_entity_poly.type
_entity_poly.pdbx_seq_one_letter_code
_entity_poly.pdbx_strand_id
1 'polypeptide(L)'
;MSRLRILCTVLLLSVLAACSGASGASEQADYDTTKKMMVDILKSDDGKKAMQEVLSDEKMQQSMALDSEVVSKAVQQTLVSEEGKAFWSKLFSDPKFVQEFSKVLEEQQKDLMKGLMKDPEYQKLMIELYKNPEMMDQMVTVMEGQKFREHLQKTIEETINSPVFQAKMSDTLLKAAEKMKSEESAGSSGSGSSGQEQSGQTEGEKQSEDNSQSSS
;
A
#
# COMPACT_ATOMS: atom_id res chain seq x y z
N MET A 1 89.35 66.38 0.09
CA MET A 1 88.57 65.22 -0.40
C MET A 1 87.29 64.89 0.41
N SER A 2 87.05 65.49 1.59
CA SER A 2 85.82 65.20 2.37
C SER A 2 84.55 65.91 1.87
N ARG A 3 84.69 67.12 1.28
CA ARG A 3 83.55 67.91 0.75
C ARG A 3 82.91 67.31 -0.51
N LEU A 4 83.70 66.64 -1.36
CA LEU A 4 83.21 65.99 -2.58
C LEU A 4 82.48 64.67 -2.29
N ARG A 5 82.88 63.95 -1.22
CA ARG A 5 82.19 62.73 -0.78
C ARG A 5 80.80 63.03 -0.21
N ILE A 6 80.65 64.14 0.52
CA ILE A 6 79.36 64.57 1.09
C ILE A 6 78.39 65.04 -0.01
N LEU A 7 78.90 65.70 -1.06
CA LEU A 7 78.09 66.14 -2.20
C LEU A 7 77.52 64.96 -2.99
N CYS A 8 78.32 63.90 -3.19
CA CYS A 8 77.86 62.69 -3.89
C CYS A 8 76.81 61.88 -3.10
N THR A 9 76.91 61.80 -1.76
CA THR A 9 75.89 61.10 -0.95
C THR A 9 74.56 61.85 -0.88
N VAL A 10 74.57 63.18 -0.90
CA VAL A 10 73.34 64.00 -0.94
C VAL A 10 72.65 63.90 -2.30
N LEU A 11 73.41 63.89 -3.39
CA LEU A 11 72.88 63.70 -4.75
C LEU A 11 72.26 62.29 -4.91
N LEU A 12 72.91 61.25 -4.40
CA LEU A 12 72.39 59.87 -4.48
C LEU A 12 71.09 59.68 -3.66
N LEU A 13 70.96 60.33 -2.50
CA LEU A 13 69.74 60.29 -1.68
C LEU A 13 68.55 61.01 -2.36
N SER A 14 68.81 62.07 -3.13
CA SER A 14 67.75 62.81 -3.84
C SER A 14 67.15 62.02 -5.02
N VAL A 15 67.94 61.17 -5.69
CA VAL A 15 67.46 60.30 -6.78
C VAL A 15 66.66 59.10 -6.24
N LEU A 16 67.00 58.58 -5.05
CA LEU A 16 66.22 57.52 -4.37
C LEU A 16 64.88 58.03 -3.80
N ALA A 17 64.82 59.28 -3.33
CA ALA A 17 63.56 59.91 -2.88
C ALA A 17 62.62 60.29 -4.06
N ALA A 18 63.17 60.56 -5.24
CA ALA A 18 62.38 60.78 -6.45
C ALA A 18 61.79 59.49 -7.04
N CYS A 19 62.32 58.32 -6.66
CA CYS A 19 61.80 56.99 -7.00
C CYS A 19 60.97 56.36 -5.86
N SER A 20 60.38 57.21 -5.00
CA SER A 20 59.38 56.80 -4.00
C SER A 20 58.24 57.82 -3.84
N GLY A 21 58.15 58.78 -4.78
CA GLY A 21 57.03 59.72 -4.88
C GLY A 21 55.99 59.20 -5.87
N ALA A 22 54.78 58.93 -5.35
CA ALA A 22 53.54 58.60 -6.07
C ALA A 22 53.31 57.12 -6.46
N SER A 23 53.32 56.22 -5.48
CA SER A 23 52.92 54.81 -5.69
C SER A 23 52.02 54.27 -4.57
N GLY A 24 51.12 55.09 -4.02
CA GLY A 24 50.23 54.63 -2.95
C GLY A 24 48.93 55.41 -2.79
N ALA A 25 48.93 56.72 -3.13
CA ALA A 25 47.71 57.52 -3.15
C ALA A 25 47.00 57.53 -4.52
N SER A 26 47.75 57.30 -5.62
CA SER A 26 47.18 57.08 -6.96
C SER A 26 46.58 55.69 -7.09
N GLU A 27 47.23 54.66 -6.55
CA GLU A 27 46.79 53.26 -6.66
C GLU A 27 45.42 53.01 -5.99
N GLN A 28 45.12 53.67 -4.88
CA GLN A 28 43.85 53.53 -4.17
C GLN A 28 42.73 54.37 -4.81
N ALA A 29 43.04 55.56 -5.33
CA ALA A 29 42.10 56.36 -6.13
C ALA A 29 41.78 55.71 -7.49
N ASP A 30 42.77 55.05 -8.10
CA ASP A 30 42.63 54.25 -9.32
C ASP A 30 41.86 52.96 -9.04
N TYR A 31 42.01 52.36 -7.85
CA TYR A 31 41.22 51.19 -7.44
C TYR A 31 39.74 51.52 -7.25
N ASP A 32 39.41 52.62 -6.58
CA ASP A 32 38.02 53.07 -6.42
C ASP A 32 37.40 53.49 -7.76
N THR A 33 38.19 54.12 -8.64
CA THR A 33 37.77 54.47 -10.00
C THR A 33 37.55 53.23 -10.87
N THR A 34 38.45 52.25 -10.80
CA THR A 34 38.34 50.98 -11.53
C THR A 34 37.16 50.16 -11.01
N LYS A 35 36.94 50.12 -9.70
CA LYS A 35 35.77 49.49 -9.07
C LYS A 35 34.47 50.13 -9.54
N LYS A 36 34.41 51.46 -9.59
CA LYS A 36 33.24 52.20 -10.08
C LYS A 36 32.99 51.91 -11.55
N MET A 37 34.03 51.95 -12.39
CA MET A 37 33.95 51.59 -13.80
C MET A 37 33.49 50.13 -13.98
N MET A 38 33.98 49.18 -13.19
CA MET A 38 33.57 47.77 -13.26
C MET A 38 32.10 47.58 -12.85
N VAL A 39 31.66 48.25 -11.80
CA VAL A 39 30.25 48.23 -11.36
C VAL A 39 29.34 48.86 -12.43
N ASP A 40 29.80 49.93 -13.07
CA ASP A 40 29.05 50.59 -14.15
C ASP A 40 29.00 49.71 -15.42
N ILE A 41 30.07 48.99 -15.76
CA ILE A 41 30.08 48.00 -16.85
C ILE A 41 29.10 46.85 -16.53
N LEU A 42 29.12 46.31 -15.31
CA LEU A 42 28.18 45.24 -14.92
C LEU A 42 26.71 45.70 -14.92
N LYS A 43 26.46 46.97 -14.60
CA LYS A 43 25.10 47.56 -14.63
C LYS A 43 24.69 48.07 -16.00
N SER A 44 25.65 48.29 -16.90
CA SER A 44 25.39 48.73 -18.27
C SER A 44 24.57 47.69 -19.04
N ASP A 45 23.92 48.14 -20.11
CA ASP A 45 23.11 47.26 -20.95
C ASP A 45 23.96 46.16 -21.60
N ASP A 46 25.22 46.45 -21.92
CA ASP A 46 26.15 45.46 -22.47
C ASP A 46 26.57 44.43 -21.41
N GLY A 47 26.78 44.85 -20.16
CA GLY A 47 27.03 43.93 -19.04
C GLY A 47 25.84 43.00 -18.77
N LYS A 48 24.62 43.55 -18.77
CA LYS A 48 23.38 42.75 -18.63
C LYS A 48 23.19 41.78 -19.79
N LYS A 49 23.46 42.20 -21.03
CA LYS A 49 23.39 41.34 -22.22
C LYS A 49 24.41 40.22 -22.16
N ALA A 50 25.66 40.52 -21.81
CA ALA A 50 26.71 39.50 -21.66
C ALA A 50 26.37 38.50 -20.55
N MET A 51 25.84 38.97 -19.41
CA MET A 51 25.35 38.07 -18.35
C MET A 51 24.15 37.25 -18.82
N GLN A 52 23.22 37.84 -19.57
CA GLN A 52 22.07 37.12 -20.12
C GLN A 52 22.50 36.04 -21.12
N GLU A 53 23.52 36.30 -21.94
CA GLU A 53 24.09 35.34 -22.88
C GLU A 53 24.75 34.17 -22.13
N VAL A 54 25.55 34.46 -21.10
CA VAL A 54 26.16 33.44 -20.23
C VAL A 54 25.11 32.63 -19.45
N LEU A 55 24.05 33.29 -18.95
CA LEU A 55 22.92 32.62 -18.29
C LEU A 55 21.99 31.90 -19.27
N SER A 56 22.10 32.15 -20.56
CA SER A 56 21.35 31.43 -21.61
C SER A 56 22.10 30.20 -22.09
N ASP A 57 23.37 30.04 -21.72
CA ASP A 57 24.14 28.82 -21.97
C ASP A 57 23.55 27.65 -21.16
N GLU A 58 23.21 26.55 -21.84
CA GLU A 58 22.56 25.38 -21.24
C GLU A 58 23.37 24.79 -20.08
N LYS A 59 24.71 24.82 -20.18
CA LYS A 59 25.59 24.27 -19.14
C LYS A 59 25.56 25.14 -17.90
N MET A 60 25.45 26.45 -18.05
CA MET A 60 25.32 27.39 -16.94
C MET A 60 23.92 27.30 -16.29
N GLN A 61 22.86 27.20 -17.10
CA GLN A 61 21.48 27.03 -16.61
C GLN A 61 21.33 25.75 -15.79
N GLN A 62 21.85 24.64 -16.30
CA GLN A 62 21.77 23.35 -15.61
C GLN A 62 22.54 23.38 -14.28
N SER A 63 23.74 23.99 -14.27
CA SER A 63 24.52 24.13 -13.04
C SER A 63 23.83 25.00 -12.00
N MET A 64 23.17 26.10 -12.38
CA MET A 64 22.48 26.98 -11.43
C MET A 64 21.13 26.42 -10.96
N ALA A 65 20.39 25.76 -11.84
CA ALA A 65 19.08 25.21 -11.53
C ALA A 65 19.17 24.02 -10.58
N LEU A 66 20.19 23.16 -10.74
CA LEU A 66 20.35 21.96 -9.93
C LEU A 66 21.06 22.20 -8.59
N ASP A 67 21.95 23.19 -8.51
CA ASP A 67 22.79 23.44 -7.32
C ASP A 67 22.15 24.39 -6.30
N SER A 68 20.97 24.94 -6.61
CA SER A 68 20.30 25.81 -5.64
C SER A 68 19.45 24.99 -4.66
N GLU A 69 19.83 25.04 -3.38
CA GLU A 69 19.02 24.57 -2.25
C GLU A 69 17.59 25.16 -2.30
N VAL A 70 17.46 26.36 -2.89
CA VAL A 70 16.19 27.03 -3.16
C VAL A 70 15.29 26.25 -4.12
N VAL A 71 15.83 25.70 -5.21
CA VAL A 71 15.06 24.87 -6.16
C VAL A 71 14.63 23.56 -5.51
N SER A 72 15.53 22.88 -4.79
CA SER A 72 15.17 21.65 -4.07
C SER A 72 14.07 21.89 -3.04
N LYS A 73 14.19 22.98 -2.25
CA LYS A 73 13.18 23.38 -1.27
C LYS A 73 11.87 23.79 -1.93
N ALA A 74 11.91 24.51 -3.05
CA ALA A 74 10.71 24.88 -3.79
C ALA A 74 9.99 23.66 -4.37
N VAL A 75 10.73 22.70 -4.93
CA VAL A 75 10.18 21.44 -5.43
C VAL A 75 9.56 20.63 -4.28
N GLN A 76 10.27 20.50 -3.16
CA GLN A 76 9.74 19.79 -1.98
C GLN A 76 8.48 20.47 -1.44
N GLN A 77 8.49 21.79 -1.28
CA GLN A 77 7.34 22.55 -0.81
C GLN A 77 6.16 22.41 -1.77
N THR A 78 6.39 22.48 -3.08
CA THR A 78 5.34 22.38 -4.09
C THR A 78 4.76 20.97 -4.19
N LEU A 79 5.59 19.92 -4.08
CA LEU A 79 5.13 18.54 -4.16
C LEU A 79 4.34 18.11 -2.91
N VAL A 80 4.68 18.65 -1.74
CA VAL A 80 4.03 18.33 -0.46
C VAL A 80 2.89 19.29 -0.12
N SER A 81 2.79 20.43 -0.82
CA SER A 81 1.68 21.38 -0.63
C SER A 81 0.33 20.78 -1.00
N GLU A 82 -0.73 21.43 -0.55
CA GLU A 82 -2.10 21.08 -0.94
C GLU A 82 -2.31 21.18 -2.46
N GLU A 83 -1.61 22.10 -3.12
CA GLU A 83 -1.64 22.22 -4.59
C GLU A 83 -0.95 21.02 -5.26
N GLY A 84 0.17 20.56 -4.71
CA GLY A 84 0.84 19.34 -5.14
C GLY A 84 -0.04 18.11 -4.97
N LYS A 85 -0.70 17.96 -3.82
CA LYS A 85 -1.70 16.90 -3.60
C LYS A 85 -2.83 16.96 -4.62
N ALA A 86 -3.41 18.14 -4.86
CA ALA A 86 -4.47 18.32 -5.84
C ALA A 86 -3.99 18.00 -7.27
N PHE A 87 -2.76 18.35 -7.62
CA PHE A 87 -2.13 17.99 -8.89
C PHE A 87 -2.00 16.47 -9.03
N TRP A 88 -1.48 15.78 -8.01
CA TRP A 88 -1.41 14.31 -8.01
C TRP A 88 -2.79 13.66 -8.08
N SER A 89 -3.77 14.13 -7.30
CA SER A 89 -5.14 13.62 -7.37
C SER A 89 -5.74 13.77 -8.77
N LYS A 90 -5.48 14.89 -9.45
CA LYS A 90 -5.92 15.12 -10.83
C LYS A 90 -5.22 14.19 -11.81
N LEU A 91 -3.90 13.98 -11.66
CA LEU A 91 -3.15 13.04 -12.50
C LEU A 91 -3.61 11.59 -12.31
N PHE A 92 -3.83 11.16 -11.07
CA PHE A 92 -4.37 9.82 -10.77
C PHE A 92 -5.84 9.65 -11.17
N SER A 93 -6.52 10.73 -11.56
CA SER A 93 -7.84 10.67 -12.18
C SER A 93 -7.77 10.50 -13.71
N ASP A 94 -6.61 10.70 -14.34
CA ASP A 94 -6.41 10.48 -15.77
C ASP A 94 -6.14 8.99 -16.06
N PRO A 95 -7.04 8.29 -16.79
CA PRO A 95 -6.86 6.87 -17.09
C PRO A 95 -5.57 6.55 -17.85
N LYS A 96 -5.09 7.45 -18.72
CA LYS A 96 -3.84 7.22 -19.49
C LYS A 96 -2.63 7.23 -18.57
N PHE A 97 -2.59 8.20 -17.65
CA PHE A 97 -1.53 8.29 -16.66
C PHE A 97 -1.57 7.07 -15.74
N VAL A 98 -2.74 6.71 -15.20
CA VAL A 98 -2.89 5.53 -14.33
C VAL A 98 -2.49 4.24 -15.03
N GLN A 99 -2.81 4.09 -16.32
CA GLN A 99 -2.43 2.89 -17.08
C GLN A 99 -0.91 2.76 -17.21
N GLU A 100 -0.22 3.81 -17.63
CA GLU A 100 1.24 3.79 -17.76
C GLU A 100 1.93 3.66 -16.39
N PHE A 101 1.42 4.38 -15.37
CA PHE A 101 1.92 4.27 -14.00
C PHE A 101 1.76 2.85 -13.44
N SER A 102 0.61 2.21 -13.70
CA SER A 102 0.35 0.83 -13.26
C SER A 102 1.25 -0.17 -13.95
N LYS A 103 1.57 0.02 -15.24
CA LYS A 103 2.53 -0.85 -15.96
C LYS A 103 3.92 -0.77 -15.35
N VAL A 104 4.39 0.43 -15.01
CA VAL A 104 5.71 0.63 -14.41
C VAL A 104 5.80 -0.01 -13.02
N LEU A 105 4.70 -0.05 -12.28
CA LEU A 105 4.63 -0.66 -10.95
C LEU A 105 4.22 -2.13 -10.95
N GLU A 106 3.88 -2.71 -12.10
CA GLU A 106 3.24 -4.02 -12.17
C GLU A 106 4.12 -5.12 -11.53
N GLU A 107 5.42 -5.09 -11.81
CA GLU A 107 6.36 -6.08 -11.28
C GLU A 107 6.53 -5.95 -9.76
N GLN A 108 6.76 -4.73 -9.28
CA GLN A 108 6.92 -4.44 -7.86
C GLN A 108 5.64 -4.75 -7.08
N GLN A 109 4.47 -4.46 -7.66
CA GLN A 109 3.18 -4.78 -7.05
C GLN A 109 2.94 -6.29 -6.99
N LYS A 110 3.33 -7.05 -8.02
CA LYS A 110 3.27 -8.52 -8.00
C LYS A 110 4.19 -9.09 -6.92
N ASP A 111 5.39 -8.56 -6.80
CA ASP A 111 6.37 -9.05 -5.81
C ASP A 111 5.94 -8.68 -4.39
N LEU A 112 5.41 -7.47 -4.18
CA LEU A 112 4.78 -7.07 -2.93
C LEU A 112 3.63 -8.02 -2.57
N MET A 113 2.71 -8.28 -3.50
CA MET A 113 1.58 -9.18 -3.26
C MET A 113 2.03 -10.62 -2.95
N LYS A 114 3.02 -11.16 -3.67
CA LYS A 114 3.61 -12.47 -3.36
C LYS A 114 4.30 -12.50 -2.01
N GLY A 115 4.94 -11.39 -1.61
CA GLY A 115 5.53 -11.19 -0.29
C GLY A 115 4.46 -11.20 0.80
N LEU A 116 3.41 -10.40 0.64
CA LEU A 116 2.28 -10.32 1.56
C LEU A 116 1.56 -11.67 1.68
N MET A 117 1.40 -12.45 0.62
CA MET A 117 0.84 -13.80 0.73
C MET A 117 1.63 -14.74 1.65
N LYS A 118 2.92 -14.47 1.90
CA LYS A 118 3.75 -15.22 2.84
C LYS A 118 3.75 -14.62 4.24
N ASP A 119 3.22 -13.40 4.39
CA ASP A 119 3.14 -12.70 5.65
C ASP A 119 1.99 -13.25 6.53
N PRO A 120 2.24 -13.60 7.81
CA PRO A 120 1.21 -14.15 8.68
C PRO A 120 0.03 -13.22 8.97
N GLU A 121 0.23 -11.89 9.01
CA GLU A 121 -0.85 -10.95 9.27
C GLU A 121 -1.77 -10.82 8.05
N TYR A 122 -1.16 -10.70 6.87
CA TYR A 122 -1.93 -10.69 5.62
C TYR A 122 -2.69 -12.01 5.40
N GLN A 123 -2.09 -13.15 5.72
CA GLN A 123 -2.78 -14.45 5.67
C GLN A 123 -4.00 -14.49 6.60
N LYS A 124 -3.91 -13.94 7.81
CA LYS A 124 -5.07 -13.85 8.73
C LYS A 124 -6.20 -13.04 8.11
N LEU A 125 -5.89 -11.87 7.55
CA LEU A 125 -6.86 -11.02 6.87
C LEU A 125 -7.50 -11.74 5.68
N MET A 126 -6.71 -12.49 4.91
CA MET A 126 -7.24 -13.31 3.80
C MET A 126 -8.15 -14.43 4.30
N ILE A 127 -7.79 -15.13 5.38
CA ILE A 127 -8.64 -16.17 5.96
C ILE A 127 -9.96 -15.58 6.46
N GLU A 128 -9.94 -14.39 7.05
CA GLU A 128 -11.15 -13.68 7.47
C GLU A 128 -12.03 -13.32 6.27
N LEU A 129 -11.43 -12.83 5.17
CA LEU A 129 -12.14 -12.60 3.91
C LEU A 129 -12.78 -13.88 3.36
N TYR A 130 -12.08 -15.01 3.40
CA TYR A 130 -12.60 -16.32 2.96
C TYR A 130 -13.75 -16.86 3.81
N LYS A 131 -13.93 -16.37 5.04
CA LYS A 131 -15.04 -16.78 5.92
C LYS A 131 -16.35 -16.04 5.62
N ASN A 132 -16.37 -15.16 4.63
CA ASN A 132 -17.62 -14.47 4.28
C ASN A 132 -18.70 -15.48 3.78
N PRO A 133 -19.99 -15.14 3.91
CA PRO A 133 -21.07 -16.07 3.55
C PRO A 133 -21.07 -16.50 2.07
N GLU A 134 -20.66 -15.61 1.16
CA GLU A 134 -20.63 -15.88 -0.28
C GLU A 134 -19.57 -16.94 -0.63
N MET A 135 -18.37 -16.84 -0.05
CA MET A 135 -17.31 -17.84 -0.23
C MET A 135 -17.67 -19.17 0.44
N MET A 136 -18.37 -19.13 1.57
CA MET A 136 -18.89 -20.33 2.22
C MET A 136 -19.94 -21.04 1.34
N ASP A 137 -20.84 -20.30 0.69
CA ASP A 137 -21.84 -20.87 -0.22
C ASP A 137 -21.18 -21.52 -1.45
N GLN A 138 -20.17 -20.87 -2.03
CA GLN A 138 -19.34 -21.46 -3.07
C GLN A 138 -18.63 -22.74 -2.60
N MET A 139 -18.11 -22.74 -1.37
CA MET A 139 -17.48 -23.92 -0.77
C MET A 139 -18.48 -25.08 -0.59
N VAL A 140 -19.70 -24.80 -0.11
CA VAL A 140 -20.78 -25.79 0.00
C VAL A 140 -21.14 -26.35 -1.37
N THR A 141 -21.27 -25.50 -2.39
CA THR A 141 -21.53 -25.91 -3.77
C THR A 141 -20.45 -26.88 -4.28
N VAL A 142 -19.18 -26.63 -3.97
CA VAL A 142 -18.07 -27.53 -4.31
C VAL A 142 -18.17 -28.87 -3.56
N MET A 143 -18.52 -28.85 -2.28
CA MET A 143 -18.73 -30.06 -1.48
C MET A 143 -19.93 -30.89 -1.96
N GLU A 144 -20.98 -30.25 -2.48
CA GLU A 144 -22.12 -30.95 -3.08
C GLU A 144 -21.83 -31.47 -4.49
N GLY A 145 -20.73 -31.05 -5.10
CA GLY A 145 -20.29 -31.47 -6.42
C GLY A 145 -19.96 -32.96 -6.52
N GLN A 146 -20.11 -33.52 -7.73
CA GLN A 146 -19.92 -34.96 -8.00
C GLN A 146 -18.54 -35.48 -7.55
N LYS A 147 -17.46 -34.72 -7.81
CA LYS A 147 -16.09 -35.12 -7.42
C LYS A 147 -15.94 -35.27 -5.91
N PHE A 148 -16.55 -34.37 -5.14
CA PHE A 148 -16.48 -34.46 -3.68
C PHE A 148 -17.39 -35.57 -3.16
N ARG A 149 -18.56 -35.79 -3.78
CA ARG A 149 -19.43 -36.94 -3.47
C ARG A 149 -18.74 -38.28 -3.71
N GLU A 150 -18.01 -38.46 -4.81
CA GLU A 150 -17.23 -39.68 -5.07
C GLU A 150 -16.16 -39.91 -3.99
N HIS A 151 -15.44 -38.84 -3.61
CA HIS A 151 -14.47 -38.93 -2.52
C HIS A 151 -15.15 -39.28 -1.19
N LEU A 152 -16.27 -38.62 -0.88
CA LEU A 152 -17.06 -38.86 0.32
C LEU A 152 -17.59 -40.30 0.37
N GLN A 153 -18.11 -40.81 -0.74
CA GLN A 153 -18.58 -42.19 -0.84
C GLN A 153 -17.44 -43.16 -0.55
N LYS A 154 -16.27 -42.96 -1.16
CA LYS A 154 -15.09 -43.80 -0.90
C LYS A 154 -14.66 -43.75 0.58
N THR A 155 -14.63 -42.57 1.19
CA THR A 155 -14.30 -42.43 2.62
C THR A 155 -15.35 -43.11 3.51
N ILE A 156 -16.64 -43.03 3.16
CA ILE A 156 -17.71 -43.74 3.87
C ILE A 156 -17.53 -45.25 3.74
N GLU A 157 -17.26 -45.76 2.53
CA GLU A 157 -17.00 -47.19 2.29
C GLU A 157 -15.79 -47.67 3.11
N GLU A 158 -14.68 -46.93 3.11
CA GLU A 158 -13.49 -47.24 3.92
C GLU A 158 -13.81 -47.20 5.42
N THR A 159 -14.62 -46.23 5.87
CA THR A 159 -15.02 -46.11 7.27
C THR A 159 -15.90 -47.27 7.71
N ILE A 160 -16.89 -47.66 6.90
CA ILE A 160 -17.78 -48.81 7.19
C ILE A 160 -16.99 -50.11 7.20
N ASN A 161 -16.00 -50.24 6.33
CA ASN A 161 -15.12 -51.40 6.26
C ASN A 161 -14.01 -51.41 7.32
N SER A 162 -13.90 -50.36 8.13
CA SER A 162 -12.94 -50.31 9.23
C SER A 162 -13.29 -51.36 10.29
N PRO A 163 -12.33 -52.19 10.75
CA PRO A 163 -12.57 -53.19 11.79
C PRO A 163 -13.17 -52.60 13.08
N VAL A 164 -12.79 -51.36 13.42
CA VAL A 164 -13.32 -50.65 14.59
C VAL A 164 -14.79 -50.29 14.40
N PHE A 165 -15.18 -49.87 13.19
CA PHE A 165 -16.56 -49.54 12.89
C PHE A 165 -17.42 -50.80 12.81
N GLN A 166 -16.95 -51.85 12.14
CA GLN A 166 -17.64 -53.15 12.05
C GLN A 166 -17.83 -53.78 13.43
N ALA A 167 -16.84 -53.69 14.32
CA ALA A 167 -16.97 -54.16 15.71
C ALA A 167 -18.03 -53.37 16.48
N LYS A 168 -18.02 -52.03 16.40
CA LYS A 168 -19.05 -51.19 17.04
C LYS A 168 -20.44 -51.42 16.47
N MET A 169 -20.55 -51.59 15.15
CA MET A 169 -21.79 -51.92 14.46
C MET A 169 -22.33 -53.27 14.97
N SER A 170 -21.47 -54.29 15.03
CA SER A 170 -21.83 -55.62 15.52
C SER A 170 -22.26 -55.60 16.99
N ASP A 171 -21.52 -54.91 17.86
CA ASP A 171 -21.87 -54.72 19.27
C ASP A 171 -23.21 -53.98 19.44
N THR A 172 -23.45 -52.95 18.62
CA THR A 172 -24.72 -52.20 18.63
C THR A 172 -25.89 -53.07 18.17
N LEU A 173 -25.71 -53.88 17.12
CA LEU A 173 -26.72 -54.82 16.63
C LEU A 173 -27.01 -55.92 17.66
N LEU A 174 -26.00 -56.45 18.33
CA LEU A 174 -26.16 -57.42 19.42
C LEU A 174 -26.94 -56.83 20.60
N LYS A 175 -26.59 -55.60 21.03
CA LYS A 175 -27.33 -54.88 22.09
C LYS A 175 -28.79 -54.59 21.70
N ALA A 176 -29.03 -54.24 20.44
CA ALA A 176 -30.39 -54.03 19.92
C ALA A 176 -31.19 -55.34 19.90
N ALA A 177 -30.57 -56.45 19.50
CA ALA A 177 -31.18 -57.77 19.53
C ALA A 177 -31.45 -58.26 20.96
N GLU A 178 -30.56 -57.99 21.92
CA GLU A 178 -30.78 -58.25 23.35
C GLU A 178 -31.91 -57.40 23.93
N LYS A 179 -32.03 -56.14 23.54
CA LYS A 179 -33.17 -55.28 23.90
C LYS A 179 -34.49 -55.78 23.34
N MET A 180 -34.53 -56.18 22.07
CA MET A 180 -35.75 -56.77 21.49
C MET A 180 -36.12 -58.09 22.17
N LYS A 181 -35.15 -58.96 22.50
CA LYS A 181 -35.42 -60.19 23.24
C LYS A 181 -35.88 -59.96 24.69
N SER A 182 -35.40 -58.90 25.33
CA SER A 182 -35.82 -58.53 26.69
C SER A 182 -37.18 -57.82 26.70
N GLU A 183 -37.54 -57.07 25.66
CA GLU A 183 -38.90 -56.57 25.45
C GLU A 183 -39.88 -57.70 25.08
N GLU A 184 -39.47 -58.70 24.30
CA GLU A 184 -40.29 -59.87 23.97
C GLU A 184 -40.48 -60.82 25.19
N SER A 185 -39.54 -60.83 26.14
CA SER A 185 -39.70 -61.54 27.44
C SER A 185 -40.50 -60.76 28.48
N ALA A 186 -40.79 -59.47 28.27
CA ALA A 186 -41.71 -58.69 29.11
C ALA A 186 -43.15 -58.67 28.58
N GLY A 187 -43.39 -59.12 27.33
CA GLY A 187 -44.71 -59.18 26.70
C GLY A 187 -45.46 -60.51 26.81
N SER A 188 -44.84 -61.56 27.37
CA SER A 188 -45.43 -62.92 27.43
C SER A 188 -45.74 -63.38 28.87
N SER A 189 -46.54 -62.59 29.59
CA SER A 189 -47.30 -63.05 30.75
C SER A 189 -48.47 -62.12 31.02
N GLY A 190 -49.65 -62.51 30.52
CA GLY A 190 -50.88 -61.76 30.71
C GLY A 190 -52.07 -62.34 29.97
N SER A 191 -52.35 -63.63 30.19
CA SER A 191 -53.65 -64.23 29.82
C SER A 191 -54.73 -63.71 30.77
N GLY A 192 -55.85 -63.24 30.20
CA GLY A 192 -57.17 -63.48 30.78
C GLY A 192 -57.95 -62.29 31.36
N SER A 193 -58.94 -61.85 30.57
CA SER A 193 -60.34 -61.63 30.99
C SER A 193 -60.72 -60.44 31.87
N SER A 194 -61.25 -59.40 31.20
CA SER A 194 -62.45 -58.61 31.58
C SER A 194 -62.61 -57.55 30.49
N GLY A 195 -63.70 -57.42 29.72
CA GLY A 195 -65.09 -57.59 30.08
C GLY A 195 -65.77 -56.24 29.86
N GLN A 196 -66.36 -56.07 28.66
CA GLN A 196 -67.54 -55.26 28.33
C GLN A 196 -67.55 -53.73 28.59
N GLU A 197 -68.37 -53.07 27.77
CA GLU A 197 -68.88 -51.68 27.88
C GLU A 197 -67.91 -50.58 27.43
N GLN A 198 -68.30 -49.56 26.66
CA GLN A 198 -69.56 -49.16 26.03
C GLN A 198 -69.26 -47.88 25.23
N SER A 199 -70.01 -47.66 24.14
CA SER A 199 -70.27 -46.36 23.44
C SER A 199 -69.07 -45.60 22.88
N GLY A 200 -69.09 -45.09 21.65
CA GLY A 200 -70.22 -44.61 20.88
C GLY A 200 -70.08 -43.10 20.67
N GLN A 201 -70.22 -42.70 19.41
CA GLN A 201 -70.40 -41.33 18.88
C GLN A 201 -69.16 -40.41 18.84
N THR A 202 -68.71 -39.99 17.63
CA THR A 202 -69.28 -38.93 16.76
C THR A 202 -68.85 -37.55 17.31
N GLU A 203 -68.20 -36.63 16.61
CA GLU A 203 -68.46 -35.87 15.36
C GLU A 203 -67.16 -35.01 15.20
N GLY A 204 -66.66 -34.55 14.06
CA GLY A 204 -67.35 -34.22 12.82
C GLY A 204 -67.85 -32.77 12.79
N GLU A 205 -66.99 -31.75 12.74
CA GLU A 205 -67.30 -30.44 12.13
C GLU A 205 -65.98 -29.63 12.01
N LYS A 206 -65.49 -29.23 10.81
CA LYS A 206 -65.96 -28.09 9.96
C LYS A 206 -66.19 -26.85 10.82
N GLN A 207 -65.62 -25.68 10.57
CA GLN A 207 -65.55 -24.82 9.38
C GLN A 207 -64.78 -23.58 9.91
N SER A 208 -63.97 -22.81 9.19
CA SER A 208 -64.20 -21.95 8.02
C SER A 208 -62.85 -21.23 7.83
N GLU A 209 -62.30 -21.02 6.62
CA GLU A 209 -62.69 -19.88 5.74
C GLU A 209 -62.76 -18.55 6.52
N ASP A 210 -62.14 -17.46 6.13
CA ASP A 210 -61.56 -17.04 4.86
C ASP A 210 -61.00 -15.63 5.12
N ASN A 211 -60.14 -15.23 4.20
CA ASN A 211 -60.13 -13.90 3.60
C ASN A 211 -58.97 -12.95 3.93
N SER A 212 -58.10 -12.89 2.92
CA SER A 212 -57.74 -11.70 2.15
C SER A 212 -56.90 -10.62 2.83
N GLN A 213 -55.69 -10.44 2.29
CA GLN A 213 -55.31 -9.34 1.39
C GLN A 213 -55.20 -7.99 2.10
N SER A 214 -54.01 -7.39 2.02
CA SER A 214 -53.74 -6.38 1.00
C SER A 214 -52.73 -5.34 1.52
N SER A 215 -51.83 -4.96 0.62
CA SER A 215 -51.19 -3.63 0.55
C SER A 215 -50.11 -3.30 1.58
N SER A 216 -48.84 -3.48 1.20
CA SER A 216 -47.95 -2.39 0.74
C SER A 216 -46.61 -2.96 0.29
#